data_AF-A0AAU5UWV9-F1
#
_entry.id   AF-A0AAU5UWV9-F1
#
_cell.length_a   1.000
_cell.length_b   1.000
_cell.length_c   1.000
_cell.angle_alpha   90.00
_cell.angle_beta   90.00
_cell.angle_gamma   90.00
#
_symmetry.space_group_name_H-M   'P 1'
#
loop_
_entity.id
_entity.type
_entity.pdbx_description
1 polymer ?
#
loop_
_entity_poly.entity_id
_entity_poly.type
_entity_poly.pdbx_seq_one_letter_code
_entity_poly.pdbx_strand_id
1 'polypeptide(L)'
;MSNSMAAGARVAAAIGVIKWVLIGLALVVAGVAVLLAVVDGTDYDLAMAVGTVVGSVIWILLVWVLFGWFEHTLSALIVIARNTTQQAPGTYDVPPAPYERQA
;
A
#
# COMPACT_ATOMS: atom_id res chain seq x y z
N MET A 1 2.07 15.45 -17.86
CA MET A 1 2.21 14.42 -16.81
C MET A 1 2.96 13.24 -17.40
N SER A 2 4.15 12.91 -16.89
CA SER A 2 4.94 11.79 -17.41
C SER A 2 4.20 10.46 -17.15
N ASN A 3 4.20 9.55 -18.12
CA ASN A 3 3.56 8.22 -18.03
C ASN A 3 3.94 7.44 -16.76
N SER A 4 5.09 7.72 -16.18
CA SER A 4 5.61 7.14 -14.93
C SER A 4 4.78 7.51 -13.68
N MET A 5 4.28 8.75 -13.55
CA MET A 5 3.47 9.15 -12.40
C MET A 5 2.08 8.50 -12.41
N ALA A 6 1.49 8.36 -13.60
CA ALA A 6 0.21 7.68 -13.77
C ALA A 6 0.33 6.17 -13.48
N ALA A 7 1.45 5.55 -13.83
CA ALA A 7 1.73 4.15 -13.49
C ALA A 7 1.86 3.94 -11.97
N GLY A 8 2.60 4.82 -11.26
CA GLY A 8 2.77 4.73 -9.81
C GLY A 8 1.45 4.83 -9.02
N ALA A 9 0.56 5.74 -9.43
CA ALA A 9 -0.77 5.87 -8.80
C ALA A 9 -1.65 4.62 -9.01
N ARG A 10 -1.55 3.97 -10.17
CA ARG A 10 -2.29 2.71 -10.45
C ARG A 10 -1.78 1.54 -9.61
N VAL A 11 -0.48 1.46 -9.40
CA VAL A 11 0.12 0.42 -8.55
C VAL A 11 -0.30 0.60 -7.08
N ALA A 12 -0.30 1.83 -6.56
CA ALA A 12 -0.78 2.10 -5.21
C ALA A 12 -2.26 1.71 -5.03
N ALA A 13 -3.11 2.02 -6.01
CA ALA A 13 -4.51 1.61 -6.00
C ALA A 13 -4.68 0.08 -6.05
N ALA A 14 -3.90 -0.62 -6.90
CA ALA A 14 -3.92 -2.07 -6.99
C ALA A 14 -3.49 -2.75 -5.67
N ILE A 15 -2.45 -2.23 -5.02
CA ILE A 15 -1.99 -2.68 -3.69
C ILE A 15 -3.11 -2.52 -2.66
N GLY A 16 -3.83 -1.39 -2.67
CA GLY A 16 -4.99 -1.16 -1.81
C GLY A 16 -6.11 -2.18 -2.04
N VAL A 17 -6.43 -2.49 -3.30
CA VAL A 17 -7.45 -3.52 -3.63
C VAL A 17 -7.01 -4.90 -3.15
N ILE A 18 -5.76 -5.30 -3.41
CA ILE A 18 -5.21 -6.60 -2.98
C ILE A 18 -5.26 -6.73 -1.46
N LYS A 19 -4.92 -5.66 -0.71
CA LYS A 19 -5.03 -5.62 0.76
C LYS A 19 -6.42 -6.03 1.23
N TRP A 20 -7.46 -5.41 0.67
CA TRP A 20 -8.84 -5.69 1.05
C TRP A 20 -9.33 -7.07 0.62
N VAL A 21 -8.86 -7.57 -0.54
CA VAL A 21 -9.15 -8.95 -0.98
C VAL A 21 -8.56 -9.97 0.00
N LEU A 22 -7.31 -9.78 0.44
CA LEU A 22 -6.64 -10.66 1.39
C LEU A 22 -7.30 -10.63 2.77
N ILE A 23 -7.73 -9.45 3.23
CA ILE A 23 -8.50 -9.32 4.49
C ILE A 23 -9.86 -10.01 4.35
N GLY A 24 -10.56 -9.78 3.24
CA GLY A 24 -11.85 -10.42 2.97
C GLY A 24 -11.77 -11.94 2.97
N LEU A 25 -10.72 -12.50 2.35
CA LEU A 25 -10.49 -13.95 2.36
C LEU A 25 -10.28 -14.49 3.78
N ALA A 26 -9.49 -13.80 4.61
CA ALA A 26 -9.29 -14.19 6.00
C ALA A 26 -10.60 -14.17 6.81
N LEU A 27 -11.47 -13.18 6.57
CA LEU A 27 -12.78 -13.12 7.21
C LEU A 27 -13.70 -14.27 6.78
N VAL A 28 -13.68 -14.65 5.50
CA VAL A 28 -14.45 -15.81 5.02
C VAL A 28 -13.96 -17.09 5.68
N VAL A 29 -12.64 -17.32 5.73
CA VAL A 29 -12.04 -18.49 6.37
C VAL A 29 -12.40 -18.55 7.87
N ALA A 30 -12.27 -17.43 8.59
CA ALA A 30 -12.68 -17.35 9.99
C ALA A 30 -14.18 -17.62 10.17
N GLY A 31 -15.03 -17.06 9.30
CA GLY A 31 -16.47 -17.26 9.33
C GLY A 31 -16.87 -18.71 9.11
N VAL A 32 -16.26 -19.39 8.13
CA VAL A 32 -16.49 -20.82 7.86
C VAL A 32 -16.05 -21.68 9.05
N ALA A 33 -14.89 -21.40 9.65
CA ALA A 33 -14.40 -22.14 10.80
C ALA A 33 -15.35 -22.03 12.01
N VAL A 34 -15.87 -20.83 12.29
CA VAL A 34 -16.88 -20.62 13.34
C VAL A 34 -18.19 -21.33 13.02
N LEU A 35 -18.66 -21.26 11.78
CA LEU A 35 -19.87 -21.96 11.32
C LEU A 35 -19.76 -23.48 11.53
N LEU A 36 -18.63 -24.07 11.15
CA LEU A 36 -18.39 -25.51 11.33
C LEU A 36 -18.41 -25.90 12.82
N ALA A 37 -17.74 -25.13 13.67
CA ALA A 37 -17.76 -25.38 15.11
C ALA A 37 -19.16 -25.25 15.74
N VAL A 38 -20.02 -24.38 15.21
CA VAL A 38 -21.40 -24.24 15.69
C VAL A 38 -22.29 -25.38 15.20
N VAL A 39 -22.04 -25.94 14.02
CA VAL A 39 -22.85 -27.00 13.42
C VAL A 39 -22.54 -28.38 14.04
N ASP A 40 -21.27 -28.76 14.11
CA ASP A 40 -20.87 -30.08 14.62
C ASP A 40 -20.54 -30.09 16.12
N GLY A 41 -20.17 -28.94 16.69
CA GLY A 41 -20.13 -28.73 18.14
C GLY A 41 -19.12 -29.57 18.92
N THR A 42 -18.11 -30.15 18.28
CA THR A 42 -17.09 -30.93 19.01
C THR A 42 -16.05 -30.01 19.67
N ASP A 43 -15.46 -30.47 20.78
CA ASP A 43 -14.39 -29.73 21.47
C ASP A 43 -13.17 -29.46 20.55
N TYR A 44 -12.91 -30.38 19.62
CA TYR A 44 -11.87 -30.25 18.62
C TYR A 44 -12.19 -29.15 17.60
N ASP A 45 -13.42 -29.10 17.08
CA ASP A 45 -13.84 -28.07 16.13
C ASP A 45 -13.86 -26.69 16.77
N LEU A 46 -14.25 -26.60 18.04
CA LEU A 46 -14.18 -25.36 18.81
C LEU A 46 -12.73 -24.86 18.95
N ALA A 47 -11.80 -25.74 19.31
CA ALA A 47 -10.38 -25.39 19.41
C ALA A 47 -9.81 -24.94 18.06
N MET A 48 -10.17 -25.63 16.97
CA MET A 48 -9.78 -25.28 15.61
C MET A 48 -10.37 -23.94 15.15
N ALA A 49 -11.63 -23.65 15.49
CA ALA A 49 -12.26 -22.37 15.18
C ALA A 49 -11.58 -21.22 15.91
N VAL A 50 -11.29 -21.37 17.21
CA VAL A 50 -10.56 -20.36 17.99
C VAL A 50 -9.16 -20.13 17.40
N GLY A 51 -8.43 -21.21 17.08
CA GLY A 51 -7.11 -21.12 16.44
C GLY A 51 -7.16 -20.41 15.09
N THR A 52 -8.18 -20.72 14.28
CA THR A 52 -8.36 -20.11 12.96
C THR A 52 -8.71 -18.62 13.06
N VAL A 53 -9.57 -18.23 14.01
CA VAL A 53 -9.90 -16.82 14.27
C VAL A 53 -8.67 -16.04 14.71
N VAL A 54 -7.90 -16.56 15.67
CA VAL A 54 -6.67 -15.92 16.13
C VAL A 54 -5.65 -15.80 14.99
N GLY A 55 -5.45 -16.87 14.22
CA GLY A 55 -4.59 -16.86 13.04
C GLY A 55 -5.02 -15.84 11.99
N SER A 56 -6.34 -15.70 11.77
CA SER A 56 -6.91 -14.72 10.84
C SER A 56 -6.70 -13.29 11.33
N VAL A 57 -6.80 -13.02 12.64
CA VAL A 57 -6.50 -11.70 13.21
C VAL A 57 -5.03 -11.35 13.02
N ILE A 58 -4.11 -12.27 13.29
CA ILE A 58 -2.67 -12.06 13.08
C ILE A 58 -2.39 -11.80 11.60
N TRP A 59 -2.99 -12.59 10.70
CA TRP A 59 -2.87 -12.39 9.25
C TRP A 59 -3.37 -11.02 8.81
N ILE A 60 -4.54 -10.59 9.29
CA ILE A 60 -5.09 -9.26 8.99
C ILE A 60 -4.15 -8.17 9.47
N LEU A 61 -3.58 -8.28 10.67
CA LEU A 61 -2.60 -7.32 11.18
C LEU A 61 -1.35 -7.26 10.29
N LEU A 62 -0.81 -8.40 9.86
CA LEU A 62 0.34 -8.45 8.95
C LEU A 62 0.02 -7.79 7.61
N VAL A 63 -1.10 -8.14 6.99
CA VAL A 63 -1.57 -7.54 5.73
C VAL A 63 -1.78 -6.03 5.90
N TRP A 64 -2.38 -5.62 7.01
CA TRP A 64 -2.61 -4.20 7.29
C TRP A 64 -1.31 -3.42 7.40
N VAL A 65 -0.32 -3.94 8.15
CA VAL A 65 0.97 -3.28 8.35
C VAL A 65 1.76 -3.25 7.05
N LEU A 66 1.92 -4.38 6.36
CA LEU A 66 2.68 -4.45 5.11
C LEU A 66 2.07 -3.56 4.03
N PHE A 67 0.81 -3.80 3.67
CA PHE A 67 0.18 -3.06 2.58
C PHE A 67 -0.14 -1.61 2.97
N GLY A 68 -0.45 -1.34 4.24
CA GLY A 68 -0.65 0.03 4.74
C GLY A 68 0.65 0.85 4.70
N TRP A 69 1.79 0.25 5.06
CA TRP A 69 3.08 0.91 4.95
C TRP A 69 3.45 1.16 3.49
N PHE A 70 3.29 0.16 2.60
CA PHE A 70 3.51 0.31 1.16
C PHE A 70 2.65 1.42 0.53
N GLU A 71 1.36 1.48 0.88
CA GLU A 71 0.44 2.52 0.42
C GLU A 71 0.89 3.92 0.89
N HIS A 72 1.28 4.04 2.16
CA HIS A 72 1.76 5.29 2.73
C HIS A 72 3.07 5.76 2.08
N THR A 73 4.04 4.87 1.92
CA THR A 73 5.35 5.19 1.29
C THR A 73 5.18 5.57 -0.18
N LEU A 74 4.37 4.85 -0.95
CA LEU A 74 4.09 5.20 -2.35
C LEU A 74 3.39 6.55 -2.47
N SER A 75 2.41 6.82 -1.61
CA SER A 75 1.72 8.12 -1.58
C SER A 75 2.69 9.27 -1.27
N ALA A 76 3.55 9.10 -0.25
CA ALA A 76 4.58 10.08 0.10
C ALA A 76 5.56 10.32 -1.05
N LEU A 77 6.03 9.26 -1.71
CA LEU A 77 6.91 9.36 -2.88
C LEU A 77 6.26 10.10 -4.05
N ILE A 78 4.96 9.87 -4.31
CA ILE A 78 4.22 10.59 -5.35
C ILE A 78 4.11 12.08 -5.01
N VAL A 79 3.84 12.43 -3.74
CA VAL A 79 3.77 13.82 -3.29
C VAL A 79 5.12 14.51 -3.43
N ILE A 80 6.21 13.86 -3.00
CA ILE A 80 7.56 14.38 -3.16
C ILE A 80 7.87 14.56 -4.64
N ALA A 81 7.61 13.55 -5.48
CA ALA A 81 7.86 13.63 -6.91
C ALA A 81 7.13 14.79 -7.58
N ARG A 82 5.89 15.08 -7.18
CA ARG A 82 5.12 16.26 -7.66
C ARG A 82 5.75 17.58 -7.22
N ASN A 83 6.19 17.68 -5.98
CA ASN A 83 6.80 18.90 -5.45
C ASN A 83 8.21 19.14 -6.01
N THR A 84 8.99 18.09 -6.26
CA THR A 84 10.34 18.19 -6.80
C THR A 84 10.38 18.35 -8.32
N THR A 85 9.33 17.95 -9.07
CA THR A 85 9.27 18.25 -10.52
C THR A 85 9.21 19.75 -10.79
N GLN A 86 8.67 20.56 -9.87
CA GLN A 86 8.71 22.02 -9.99
C GLN A 86 10.08 22.63 -9.69
N GLN A 87 11.00 21.85 -9.11
CA GLN A 87 12.34 22.30 -8.68
C GLN A 87 13.46 21.79 -9.59
N ALA A 88 13.15 21.09 -10.70
CA ALA A 88 14.14 20.89 -11.75
C ALA A 88 14.59 22.30 -12.19
N PRO A 89 15.86 22.69 -11.96
CA PRO A 89 16.27 24.08 -12.06
C PRO A 89 16.00 24.54 -13.49
N GLY A 90 15.11 25.51 -13.63
CA GLY A 90 15.15 26.39 -14.79
C GLY A 90 16.58 26.86 -14.91
N THR A 91 17.12 26.69 -16.11
CA THR A 91 18.37 27.28 -16.61
C THR A 91 18.80 28.42 -15.70
N TYR A 92 19.85 28.22 -14.91
CA TYR A 92 20.50 29.35 -14.25
C TYR A 92 20.94 30.25 -15.40
N ASP A 93 20.19 31.32 -15.68
CA ASP A 93 20.66 32.45 -16.48
C ASP A 93 21.80 33.06 -15.68
N VAL A 94 22.98 32.46 -15.81
CA VAL A 94 24.23 33.05 -15.35
C VAL A 94 24.35 34.37 -16.12
N PRO A 95 24.35 35.53 -15.46
CA PRO A 95 24.54 36.79 -16.15
C PRO A 95 25.83 36.72 -16.96
N PRO A 96 25.84 37.12 -18.25
CA PRO A 96 27.02 37.01 -19.08
C PRO A 96 28.18 37.72 -18.40
N ALA A 97 29.33 37.04 -18.40
CA ALA A 97 30.49 37.54 -17.70
C ALA A 97 30.90 38.91 -18.28
N PRO A 98 31.42 39.85 -17.47
CA PRO A 98 31.65 41.24 -17.89
C PRO A 98 32.54 41.41 -19.14
N TYR A 99 33.36 40.41 -19.46
CA TYR A 99 34.25 40.41 -20.63
C TYR A 99 33.55 40.09 -21.95
N GLU A 100 32.32 39.55 -21.95
CA GLU A 100 31.58 39.24 -23.18
C GLU A 100 30.82 40.45 -23.75
N ARG A 101 30.78 41.58 -23.03
CA ARG A 101 30.08 42.81 -23.46
C ARG A 101 30.92 43.77 -24.31
N GLN A 102 32.16 43.38 -24.65
CA GLN A 102 33.13 44.27 -25.30
C GLN A 102 33.66 43.75 -26.65
N ALA A 103 33.04 42.70 -27.22
CA ALA A 103 33.35 42.21 -28.57
C ALA A 103 32.39 42.81 -29.62
#